data_AF-A0A7W0T228-F1
#
_entry.id   AF-A0A7W0T228-F1
#
_cell.length_a   1.000
_cell.length_b   1.000
_cell.length_c   1.000
_cell.angle_alpha   90.00
_cell.angle_beta   90.00
_cell.angle_gamma   90.00
#
_symmetry.space_group_name_H-M   'P 1'
#
loop_
_entity.id
_entity.type
_entity.pdbx_description
1 polymer ?
#
loop_
_entity_poly.entity_id
_entity_poly.type
_entity_poly.pdbx_seq_one_letter_code
_entity_poly.pdbx_strand_id
1 'polypeptide(L)'
;ARFGWLLMLQPPIAFATFVAVNPFLWPNPLQRSFAQFNFRRSEMDTQSSAWPIAGVDSPLGALARTGRRLDADYSSTIRIQAWFEQRLTVTFEPVSLDVVLMAAGVVALITIVVRSGFWSPPALTALLMAGQSALVIVGMGVDFYRYFLPLLVVGAICLGVGAGSAYGAPRRGRARQPDPVRDREAALAPSMQSVSGYNQAGIGRPDDVPLQNLNRTTSP
;
A
#
# COMPACT_ATOMS: atom_id res chain seq x y z
N ALA A 1 27.85 -29.23 2.78
CA ALA A 1 28.41 -28.90 1.45
C ALA A 1 27.37 -29.00 0.30
N ARG A 2 26.65 -30.13 0.12
CA ARG A 2 25.68 -30.30 -1.00
C ARG A 2 24.57 -29.25 -1.07
N PHE A 3 24.10 -28.76 0.09
CA PHE A 3 23.03 -27.75 0.16
C PHE A 3 23.44 -26.36 -0.34
N GLY A 4 24.72 -25.99 -0.20
CA GLY A 4 25.22 -24.67 -0.60
C GLY A 4 25.25 -24.48 -2.12
N TRP A 5 25.61 -25.53 -2.87
CA TRP A 5 25.64 -25.47 -4.33
C TRP A 5 24.22 -25.38 -4.95
N LEU A 6 23.25 -26.09 -4.37
CA LEU A 6 21.85 -26.00 -4.82
C LEU A 6 21.28 -24.59 -4.61
N LEU A 7 21.62 -23.93 -3.50
CA LEU A 7 21.23 -22.53 -3.26
C LEU A 7 21.89 -21.56 -4.25
N MET A 8 23.13 -21.82 -4.69
CA MET A 8 23.79 -21.00 -5.71
C MET A 8 23.21 -21.17 -7.11
N LEU A 9 22.70 -22.36 -7.45
CA LEU A 9 22.03 -22.61 -8.72
C LEU A 9 20.59 -22.07 -8.77
N GLN A 10 19.98 -21.79 -7.62
CA GLN A 10 18.58 -21.40 -7.55
C GLN A 10 18.30 -20.04 -8.25
N PRO A 11 19.10 -18.96 -8.06
CA PRO A 11 18.89 -17.71 -8.80
C PRO A 11 18.97 -17.85 -10.34
N PRO A 12 20.00 -18.47 -10.94
CA PRO A 12 20.06 -18.60 -12.41
C PRO A 12 18.95 -19.50 -12.96
N ILE A 13 18.57 -20.57 -12.26
CA ILE A 13 17.44 -21.42 -12.67
C ILE A 13 16.13 -20.62 -12.61
N ALA A 14 15.90 -19.87 -11.54
CA ALA A 14 14.72 -19.02 -11.41
C ALA A 14 14.67 -17.94 -12.49
N PHE A 15 15.81 -17.30 -12.79
CA PHE A 15 15.92 -16.30 -13.86
C PHE A 15 15.65 -16.91 -15.25
N ALA A 16 16.27 -18.05 -15.57
CA ALA A 16 16.04 -18.75 -16.84
C ALA A 16 14.57 -19.18 -16.98
N THR A 17 13.97 -19.70 -15.90
CA THR A 17 12.55 -20.07 -15.86
C THR A 17 11.66 -18.84 -16.07
N PHE A 18 11.96 -17.72 -15.41
CA PHE A 18 11.25 -16.47 -15.61
C PHE A 18 11.31 -16.02 -17.07
N VAL A 19 12.49 -16.01 -17.69
CA VAL A 19 12.65 -15.63 -19.10
C VAL A 19 11.85 -16.55 -20.03
N ALA A 20 11.93 -17.86 -19.78
CA ALA A 20 11.25 -18.85 -20.61
C ALA A 20 9.72 -18.78 -20.50
N VAL A 21 9.17 -18.52 -19.31
CA VAL A 21 7.72 -18.63 -19.04
C VAL A 21 7.02 -17.28 -19.12
N ASN A 22 7.72 -16.16 -18.95
CA ASN A 22 7.10 -14.84 -18.95
C ASN A 22 6.62 -14.43 -20.36
N PRO A 23 5.30 -14.34 -20.61
CA PRO A 23 4.76 -14.07 -21.93
C PRO A 23 5.14 -12.69 -22.48
N PHE A 24 5.49 -11.74 -21.61
CA PHE A 24 5.83 -10.37 -22.00
C PHE A 24 7.21 -10.23 -22.64
N LEU A 25 8.08 -11.25 -22.53
CA LEU A 25 9.40 -11.26 -23.16
C LEU A 25 9.38 -11.84 -24.59
N TRP A 26 8.22 -12.30 -25.05
CA TRP A 26 8.06 -12.97 -26.35
C TRP A 26 7.07 -12.22 -27.24
N PRO A 27 7.13 -12.43 -28.57
CA PRO A 27 6.13 -11.87 -29.48
C PRO A 27 4.71 -12.34 -29.12
N ASN A 28 3.74 -11.44 -29.32
CA ASN A 28 2.31 -11.62 -29.02
C ASN A 28 2.03 -11.94 -27.53
N PRO A 29 2.41 -11.05 -26.60
CA PRO A 29 2.36 -11.32 -25.16
C PRO A 29 0.94 -11.58 -24.65
N LEU A 30 -0.06 -10.85 -25.18
CA LEU A 30 -1.46 -11.04 -24.78
C LEU A 30 -1.96 -12.44 -25.13
N GLN A 31 -1.70 -12.90 -26.35
CA GLN A 31 -2.13 -14.23 -26.80
C GLN A 31 -1.51 -15.34 -25.95
N ARG A 32 -0.23 -15.21 -25.59
CA ARG A 32 0.48 -16.17 -24.73
C ARG A 32 -0.08 -16.18 -23.30
N SER A 33 -0.40 -15.01 -22.74
CA SER A 33 -1.07 -14.91 -21.44
C SER A 33 -2.43 -15.62 -21.46
N PHE A 34 -3.24 -15.40 -22.50
CA PHE A 34 -4.51 -16.12 -22.65
C PHE A 34 -4.34 -17.63 -22.80
N ALA A 35 -3.32 -18.07 -23.53
CA ALA A 35 -3.00 -19.51 -23.63
C ALA A 35 -2.65 -20.11 -22.26
N GLN A 36 -1.88 -19.40 -21.43
CA GLN A 36 -1.58 -19.84 -20.06
C GLN A 36 -2.84 -19.88 -19.19
N PHE A 37 -3.71 -18.88 -19.27
CA PHE A 37 -4.98 -18.90 -18.53
C PHE A 37 -5.89 -20.05 -18.96
N ASN A 38 -6.01 -20.32 -20.25
CA ASN A 38 -6.81 -21.43 -20.77
C ASN A 38 -6.24 -22.79 -20.34
N PHE A 39 -4.92 -22.96 -20.39
CA PHE A 39 -4.26 -24.16 -19.90
C PHE A 39 -4.54 -24.39 -18.41
N ARG A 40 -4.43 -23.34 -17.58
CA ARG A 40 -4.74 -23.41 -16.14
C ARG A 40 -6.19 -23.73 -15.87
N ARG A 41 -7.13 -23.16 -16.62
CA ARG A 41 -8.56 -23.47 -16.49
C ARG A 41 -8.83 -24.95 -16.81
N SER A 42 -8.31 -25.46 -17.93
CA SER A 42 -8.46 -26.88 -18.30
C SER A 42 -7.82 -27.83 -17.29
N GLU A 43 -6.67 -27.46 -16.71
CA GLU A 43 -6.04 -28.20 -15.62
C GLU A 43 -6.96 -28.29 -14.39
N MET A 44 -7.60 -27.17 -14.01
CA MET A 44 -8.53 -27.11 -12.88
C MET A 44 -9.80 -27.92 -13.13
N ASP A 45 -10.36 -27.89 -14.34
CA ASP A 45 -11.54 -28.69 -14.69
C ASP A 45 -11.23 -30.19 -14.58
N THR A 46 -10.04 -30.59 -15.03
CA THR A 46 -9.55 -31.99 -14.91
C THR A 46 -9.35 -32.36 -13.44
N GLN A 47 -8.78 -31.48 -12.62
CA GLN A 47 -8.58 -31.75 -11.20
C GLN A 47 -9.90 -31.77 -10.41
N SER A 48 -10.85 -30.90 -10.75
CA SER A 48 -12.17 -30.84 -10.11
C SER A 48 -12.97 -32.11 -10.37
N SER A 49 -12.96 -32.61 -11.61
CA SER A 49 -13.59 -33.90 -11.96
C SER A 49 -12.90 -35.10 -11.30
N ALA A 50 -11.58 -35.08 -11.16
CA ALA A 50 -10.84 -36.12 -10.44
C ALA A 50 -11.04 -36.06 -8.91
N TRP A 51 -11.29 -34.88 -8.34
CA TRP A 51 -11.46 -34.66 -6.90
C TRP A 51 -12.72 -33.86 -6.58
N PRO A 52 -13.93 -34.42 -6.75
CA PRO A 52 -15.18 -33.67 -6.62
C PRO A 52 -15.38 -33.01 -5.25
N ILE A 53 -14.85 -33.63 -4.18
CA ILE A 53 -14.93 -33.11 -2.81
C ILE A 53 -14.19 -31.76 -2.67
N ALA A 54 -13.12 -31.57 -3.44
CA ALA A 54 -12.34 -30.33 -3.47
C ALA A 54 -12.81 -29.35 -4.56
N GLY A 55 -13.73 -29.77 -5.44
CA GLY A 55 -14.26 -28.95 -6.54
C GLY A 55 -14.98 -27.70 -6.05
N VAL A 56 -14.84 -26.60 -6.79
CA VAL A 56 -15.45 -25.31 -6.50
C VAL A 56 -16.32 -24.91 -7.70
N ASP A 57 -17.63 -24.85 -7.48
CA ASP A 57 -18.61 -24.69 -8.58
C ASP A 57 -18.85 -23.24 -8.98
N SER A 58 -18.45 -22.27 -8.16
CA SER A 58 -18.68 -20.84 -8.44
C SER A 58 -17.65 -19.91 -7.81
N PRO A 59 -17.42 -18.71 -8.40
CA PRO A 59 -16.53 -17.69 -7.82
C PRO A 59 -16.96 -17.21 -6.43
N LEU A 60 -18.27 -17.14 -6.17
CA LEU A 60 -18.77 -16.80 -4.83
C LEU A 60 -18.47 -17.92 -3.82
N GLY A 61 -18.61 -19.18 -4.24
CA GLY A 61 -18.17 -20.34 -3.46
C GLY A 61 -16.66 -20.31 -3.19
N ALA A 62 -15.86 -19.91 -4.19
CA ALA A 62 -14.42 -19.74 -4.05
C ALA A 62 -14.05 -18.67 -3.02
N LEU A 63 -14.73 -17.52 -3.07
CA LEU A 63 -14.53 -16.44 -2.11
C LEU A 63 -14.90 -16.87 -0.68
N ALA A 64 -16.05 -17.52 -0.51
CA ALA A 64 -16.50 -18.01 0.80
C ALA A 64 -15.54 -19.07 1.37
N ARG A 65 -14.99 -19.97 0.54
CA ARG A 65 -13.97 -20.94 0.95
C ARG A 65 -12.66 -20.24 1.33
N THR A 66 -12.23 -19.25 0.55
CA THR A 66 -11.07 -18.42 0.87
C THR A 66 -11.22 -17.79 2.25
N GLY A 67 -12.35 -17.13 2.52
CA GLY A 67 -12.61 -16.51 3.83
C GLY A 67 -12.52 -17.51 4.97
N ARG A 68 -13.18 -18.67 4.83
CA ARG A 68 -13.12 -19.74 5.85
C ARG A 68 -11.71 -20.29 6.05
N ARG A 69 -10.91 -20.46 5.01
CA ARG A 69 -9.53 -20.94 5.14
C ARG A 69 -8.62 -19.91 5.80
N LEU A 70 -8.76 -18.63 5.44
CA LEU A 70 -7.99 -17.56 6.07
C LEU A 70 -8.28 -17.49 7.57
N ASP A 71 -9.54 -17.67 7.95
CA ASP A 71 -9.98 -17.68 9.34
C ASP A 71 -9.54 -18.96 10.08
N ALA A 72 -9.89 -20.15 9.58
CA ALA A 72 -9.70 -21.40 10.30
C ALA A 72 -8.30 -22.03 10.14
N ASP A 73 -7.76 -22.06 8.92
CA ASP A 73 -6.54 -22.82 8.63
C ASP A 73 -5.27 -21.96 8.79
N TYR A 74 -5.35 -20.69 8.42
CA TYR A 74 -4.21 -19.79 8.31
C TYR A 74 -4.13 -18.72 9.41
N SER A 75 -5.10 -18.67 10.33
CA SER A 75 -4.99 -17.75 11.46
C SER A 75 -3.84 -18.16 12.40
N SER A 76 -2.90 -17.24 12.55
CA SER A 76 -1.81 -17.34 13.54
C SER A 76 -2.33 -17.06 14.94
N THR A 77 -3.30 -16.15 15.08
CA THR A 77 -3.94 -15.82 16.35
C THR A 77 -4.64 -17.03 16.95
N ILE A 78 -5.46 -17.77 16.17
CA ILE A 78 -6.12 -18.99 16.66
C ILE A 78 -5.11 -20.05 17.08
N ARG A 79 -4.00 -20.21 16.33
CA ARG A 79 -2.94 -21.16 16.68
C ARG A 79 -2.24 -20.79 17.99
N ILE A 80 -1.98 -19.50 18.20
CA ILE A 80 -1.39 -18.99 19.45
C ILE A 80 -2.37 -19.19 20.60
N GLN A 81 -3.66 -18.87 20.41
CA GLN A 81 -4.71 -19.10 21.38
C GLN A 81 -4.76 -20.58 21.79
N ALA A 82 -4.86 -21.50 20.83
CA ALA A 82 -4.89 -22.94 21.11
C ALA A 82 -3.66 -23.41 21.91
N TRP A 83 -2.48 -22.85 21.62
CA TRP A 83 -1.27 -23.14 22.41
C TRP A 83 -1.37 -22.64 23.86
N PHE A 84 -1.96 -21.45 24.09
CA PHE A 84 -2.22 -20.94 25.44
C PHE A 84 -3.29 -21.74 26.18
N GLU A 85 -4.38 -22.12 25.54
CA GLU A 85 -5.46 -22.91 26.12
C GLU A 85 -4.94 -24.26 26.62
N GLN A 86 -4.10 -24.93 25.83
CA GLN A 86 -3.43 -26.17 26.20
C GLN A 86 -2.50 -26.02 27.41
N ARG A 87 -1.89 -24.83 27.59
CA ARG A 87 -0.93 -24.57 28.67
C ARG A 87 -1.58 -24.10 29.97
N LEU A 88 -2.67 -23.34 29.87
CA LEU A 88 -3.29 -22.65 31.00
C LEU A 88 -4.62 -23.28 31.45
N THR A 89 -5.15 -24.26 30.72
CA THR A 89 -6.48 -24.88 30.99
C THR A 89 -7.59 -23.83 31.04
N VAL A 90 -7.45 -22.76 30.27
CA VAL A 90 -8.46 -21.72 30.06
C VAL A 90 -9.00 -21.90 28.65
N THR A 91 -10.29 -21.61 28.43
CA THR A 91 -10.90 -21.56 27.11
C THR A 91 -11.19 -20.12 26.73
N PHE A 92 -10.81 -19.72 25.52
CA PHE A 92 -11.14 -18.41 24.96
C PHE A 92 -12.14 -18.58 23.80
N GLU A 93 -12.92 -17.54 23.51
CA GLU A 93 -13.70 -17.51 22.27
C GLU A 93 -12.73 -17.38 21.08
N PRO A 94 -12.82 -18.23 20.05
CA PRO A 94 -11.90 -18.17 18.92
C PRO A 94 -12.12 -16.90 18.11
N VAL A 95 -11.19 -15.95 18.23
CA VAL A 95 -11.23 -14.70 17.47
C VAL A 95 -9.98 -14.60 16.59
N SER A 96 -10.17 -14.59 15.27
CA SER A 96 -9.05 -14.38 14.33
C SER A 96 -8.70 -12.90 14.23
N LEU A 97 -7.84 -12.44 15.12
CA LEU A 97 -7.33 -11.06 15.08
C LEU A 97 -6.59 -10.77 13.76
N ASP A 98 -5.99 -11.79 13.14
CA ASP A 98 -5.35 -11.65 11.82
C ASP A 98 -6.37 -11.24 10.75
N VAL A 99 -7.54 -11.88 10.68
CA VAL A 99 -8.57 -11.54 9.69
C VAL A 99 -9.09 -10.12 9.93
N VAL A 100 -9.32 -9.74 11.18
CA VAL A 100 -9.75 -8.38 11.55
C VAL A 100 -8.71 -7.33 11.14
N LEU A 101 -7.44 -7.59 11.43
CA LEU A 101 -6.34 -6.67 11.13
C LEU A 101 -6.07 -6.59 9.63
N MET A 102 -6.27 -7.69 8.90
CA MET A 102 -6.23 -7.74 7.43
C MET A 102 -7.35 -6.89 6.83
N ALA A 103 -8.58 -7.02 7.33
CA ALA A 103 -9.72 -6.22 6.90
C ALA A 103 -9.50 -4.72 7.18
N ALA A 104 -8.97 -4.37 8.36
CA ALA A 104 -8.56 -3.01 8.68
C ALA A 104 -7.50 -2.49 7.70
N GLY A 105 -6.55 -3.35 7.31
CA GLY A 105 -5.55 -3.09 6.28
C GLY A 105 -6.14 -2.78 4.91
N VAL A 106 -7.14 -3.54 4.47
CA VAL A 106 -7.87 -3.28 3.21
C VAL A 106 -8.55 -1.90 3.27
N VAL A 107 -9.27 -1.60 4.36
CA VAL A 107 -9.94 -0.30 4.54
C VAL A 107 -8.93 0.86 4.54
N ALA A 108 -7.80 0.69 5.23
CA ALA A 108 -6.73 1.67 5.26
C ALA A 108 -6.12 1.88 3.86
N LEU A 109 -5.87 0.80 3.11
CA LEU A 109 -5.37 0.88 1.74
C LEU A 109 -6.34 1.61 0.81
N ILE A 110 -7.64 1.28 0.86
CA ILE A 110 -8.69 1.97 0.10
C ILE A 110 -8.68 3.47 0.45
N THR A 111 -8.59 3.80 1.73
CA THR A 111 -8.53 5.19 2.20
C THR A 111 -7.31 5.92 1.64
N ILE A 112 -6.14 5.27 1.61
CA ILE A 112 -4.92 5.83 0.99
C ILE A 112 -5.15 6.06 -0.51
N VAL A 113 -5.70 5.08 -1.23
CA VAL A 113 -5.98 5.20 -2.67
C VAL A 113 -6.93 6.35 -2.98
N VAL A 114 -8.04 6.47 -2.24
CA VAL A 114 -9.02 7.54 -2.41
C VAL A 114 -8.39 8.91 -2.15
N ARG A 115 -7.51 9.02 -1.15
CA ARG A 115 -6.86 10.29 -0.80
C ARG A 115 -5.70 10.67 -1.72
N SER A 116 -5.00 9.69 -2.27
CA SER A 116 -3.87 9.91 -3.18
C SER A 116 -4.30 10.00 -4.65
N GLY A 117 -5.52 9.55 -4.99
CA GLY A 117 -6.07 9.52 -6.34
C GLY A 117 -5.75 8.22 -7.09
N PHE A 118 -6.53 7.93 -8.14
CA PHE A 118 -6.45 6.67 -8.90
C PHE A 118 -5.17 6.50 -9.75
N TRP A 119 -4.46 7.60 -10.02
CA TRP A 119 -3.20 7.59 -10.79
C TRP A 119 -1.96 7.56 -9.89
N SER A 120 -2.14 7.31 -8.59
CA SER A 120 -1.05 7.28 -7.62
C SER A 120 -0.40 5.89 -7.51
N PRO A 121 0.86 5.80 -7.06
CA PRO A 121 1.51 4.50 -6.83
C PRO A 121 0.73 3.54 -5.91
N PRO A 122 0.10 3.99 -4.79
CA PRO A 122 -0.75 3.13 -3.97
C PRO A 122 -1.96 2.56 -4.71
N ALA A 123 -2.54 3.35 -5.64
CA ALA A 123 -3.67 2.89 -6.45
C ALA A 123 -3.24 1.76 -7.40
N LEU A 124 -2.07 1.90 -8.04
CA LEU A 124 -1.50 0.85 -8.87
C LEU A 124 -1.20 -0.42 -8.06
N THR A 125 -0.59 -0.28 -6.87
CA THR A 125 -0.34 -1.41 -5.98
C THR A 125 -1.63 -2.12 -5.57
N ALA A 126 -2.66 -1.36 -5.16
CA ALA A 126 -3.95 -1.90 -4.80
C ALA A 126 -4.63 -2.60 -5.98
N LEU A 127 -4.55 -2.02 -7.18
CA LEU A 127 -5.09 -2.60 -8.40
C LEU A 127 -4.39 -3.93 -8.75
N LEU A 128 -3.06 -3.97 -8.68
CA LEU A 128 -2.30 -5.19 -8.94
C LEU A 128 -2.64 -6.28 -7.91
N MET A 129 -2.73 -5.92 -6.63
CA MET A 129 -3.09 -6.84 -5.56
C MET A 129 -4.53 -7.36 -5.69
N ALA A 130 -5.48 -6.47 -5.92
CA ALA A 130 -6.88 -6.85 -6.11
C ALA A 130 -7.05 -7.70 -7.39
N GLY A 131 -6.39 -7.31 -8.48
CA GLY A 131 -6.42 -8.02 -9.75
C GLY A 131 -5.88 -9.44 -9.64
N GLN A 132 -4.68 -9.62 -9.05
CA GLN A 132 -4.11 -10.96 -8.88
C GLN A 132 -4.97 -11.82 -7.94
N SER A 133 -5.46 -11.27 -6.83
CA SER A 133 -6.33 -12.01 -5.91
C SER A 133 -7.65 -12.41 -6.57
N ALA A 134 -8.28 -11.49 -7.30
CA ALA A 134 -9.51 -11.77 -8.03
C ALA A 134 -9.31 -12.85 -9.09
N LEU A 135 -8.22 -12.79 -9.86
CA LEU A 135 -7.89 -13.82 -10.85
C LEU A 135 -7.69 -15.19 -10.22
N VAL A 136 -7.02 -15.26 -9.07
CA VAL A 136 -6.85 -16.53 -8.33
C VAL A 136 -8.20 -17.05 -7.86
N ILE A 137 -9.04 -16.22 -7.23
CA ILE A 137 -10.34 -16.64 -6.69
C ILE A 137 -11.29 -17.07 -7.81
N VAL A 138 -11.38 -16.30 -8.90
CA VAL A 138 -12.23 -16.62 -10.06
C VAL A 138 -11.70 -17.84 -10.82
N GLY A 139 -10.38 -18.01 -10.87
CA GLY A 139 -9.73 -19.17 -11.49
C GLY A 139 -9.69 -20.42 -10.61
N MET A 140 -10.17 -20.34 -9.36
CA MET A 140 -10.12 -21.44 -8.42
C MET A 140 -11.23 -22.46 -8.74
N GLY A 141 -10.86 -23.53 -9.44
CA GLY A 141 -11.74 -24.69 -9.65
C GLY A 141 -11.59 -25.77 -8.58
N VAL A 142 -10.51 -25.73 -7.78
CA VAL A 142 -10.20 -26.74 -6.76
C VAL A 142 -9.61 -26.10 -5.50
N ASP A 143 -10.04 -26.58 -4.34
CA ASP A 143 -9.69 -26.06 -3.04
C ASP A 143 -8.42 -26.73 -2.45
N PHE A 144 -7.25 -26.45 -3.03
CA PHE A 144 -5.96 -26.91 -2.51
C PHE A 144 -5.15 -25.79 -1.84
N TYR A 145 -4.49 -26.12 -0.71
CA TYR A 145 -3.68 -25.19 0.09
C TYR A 145 -2.65 -24.38 -0.73
N ARG A 146 -2.07 -24.97 -1.78
CA ARG A 146 -1.07 -24.31 -2.62
C ARG A 146 -1.61 -23.09 -3.40
N TYR A 147 -2.92 -23.04 -3.68
CA TYR A 147 -3.51 -21.94 -4.44
C TYR A 147 -3.78 -20.69 -3.59
N PHE A 148 -3.74 -20.83 -2.26
CA PHE A 148 -3.92 -19.71 -1.33
C PHE A 148 -2.64 -18.90 -1.09
N LEU A 149 -1.47 -19.40 -1.51
CA LEU A 149 -0.18 -18.77 -1.23
C LEU A 149 -0.10 -17.30 -1.70
N PRO A 150 -0.54 -16.95 -2.94
CA PRO A 150 -0.60 -15.55 -3.36
C PRO A 150 -1.60 -14.72 -2.54
N LEU A 151 -2.72 -15.31 -2.13
CA LEU A 151 -3.73 -14.63 -1.29
C LEU A 151 -3.19 -14.35 0.11
N LEU A 152 -2.38 -15.25 0.67
CA LEU A 152 -1.70 -15.05 1.95
C LEU A 152 -0.67 -13.94 1.88
N VAL A 153 0.07 -13.81 0.77
CA VAL A 153 0.99 -12.68 0.56
C VAL A 153 0.24 -11.36 0.55
N VAL A 154 -0.87 -11.30 -0.19
CA VAL A 154 -1.76 -10.12 -0.19
C VAL A 154 -2.29 -9.82 1.20
N GLY A 155 -2.75 -10.85 1.92
CA GLY A 155 -3.21 -10.74 3.30
C GLY A 155 -2.13 -10.21 4.24
N ALA A 156 -0.88 -10.69 4.13
CA ALA A 156 0.25 -10.22 4.91
C ALA A 156 0.58 -8.74 4.64
N ILE A 157 0.49 -8.31 3.37
CA ILE A 157 0.64 -6.89 3.02
C ILE A 157 -0.47 -6.06 3.68
N CYS A 158 -1.73 -6.51 3.58
CA CYS A 158 -2.86 -5.84 4.21
C CYS A 158 -2.68 -5.77 5.74
N LEU A 159 -2.28 -6.86 6.39
CA LEU A 159 -1.92 -6.88 7.81
C LEU A 159 -0.89 -5.80 8.16
N GLY A 160 0.20 -5.71 7.39
CA GLY A 160 1.23 -4.70 7.58
C GLY A 160 0.72 -3.26 7.39
N VAL A 161 -0.12 -3.02 6.37
CA VAL A 161 -0.75 -1.72 6.13
C VAL A 161 -1.69 -1.34 7.27
N GLY A 162 -2.48 -2.30 7.77
CA GLY A 162 -3.39 -2.11 8.91
C GLY A 162 -2.62 -1.75 10.17
N ALA A 163 -1.62 -2.56 10.53
CA ALA A 163 -0.76 -2.33 11.69
C ALA A 163 -0.02 -0.98 11.59
N GLY A 164 0.57 -0.66 10.45
CA GLY A 164 1.27 0.60 10.22
C GLY A 164 0.36 1.83 10.30
N SER A 165 -0.87 1.72 9.77
CA SER A 165 -1.87 2.79 9.85
C SER A 165 -2.34 3.02 11.28
N ALA A 166 -2.60 1.94 12.04
CA ALA A 166 -2.97 2.02 13.45
C ALA A 166 -1.85 2.64 14.29
N TYR A 167 -0.59 2.26 14.06
CA TYR A 167 0.56 2.80 14.76
C TYR A 167 0.84 4.29 14.42
N GLY A 168 0.55 4.71 13.19
CA GLY A 168 0.77 6.07 12.71
C GLY A 168 -0.31 7.08 13.08
N ALA A 169 -1.54 6.63 13.36
CA ALA A 169 -2.68 7.51 13.64
C ALA A 169 -2.46 8.46 14.85
N PRO A 170 -1.92 8.00 16.00
CA PRO A 170 -1.69 8.88 17.15
C PRO A 170 -0.63 9.97 16.88
N ARG A 171 0.36 9.66 16.03
CA ARG A 171 1.45 10.59 15.70
C ARG A 171 1.01 11.71 14.75
N ARG A 172 0.10 11.41 13.82
CA ARG A 172 -0.49 12.42 12.93
C ARG A 172 -1.38 13.41 13.68
N GLY A 173 -2.02 12.98 14.77
CA GLY A 173 -2.77 13.86 15.67
C GLY A 173 -1.89 14.87 16.39
N ARG A 174 -0.70 14.46 16.84
CA ARG A 174 0.27 15.37 17.51
C ARG A 174 0.94 16.35 16.55
N ALA A 175 1.22 15.95 15.31
CA ALA A 175 1.81 16.84 14.30
C ALA A 175 0.84 17.91 13.76
N ARG A 176 -0.47 17.75 14.02
CA ARG A 176 -1.52 18.73 13.68
C ARG A 176 -1.89 19.65 14.84
N GLN A 177 -1.20 19.56 15.98
CA GLN A 177 -1.44 20.47 17.08
C GLN A 177 -0.98 21.87 16.61
N PRO A 178 -1.89 22.87 16.58
CA PRO A 178 -1.54 24.22 16.16
C PRO A 178 -0.38 24.71 17.03
N ASP A 179 0.68 25.24 16.40
CA ASP A 179 1.78 25.81 17.14
C ASP A 179 1.29 27.14 17.74
N PRO A 180 1.05 27.23 19.06
CA PRO A 180 0.46 28.42 19.68
C PRO A 180 1.36 29.64 19.51
N VAL A 181 2.65 29.44 19.24
CA VAL A 181 3.60 30.52 18.96
C VAL A 181 3.34 31.12 17.58
N ARG A 182 3.17 30.26 16.56
CA ARG A 182 2.90 30.69 15.18
C ARG A 182 1.54 31.36 15.04
N ASP A 183 0.54 30.88 15.76
CA ASP A 183 -0.80 31.49 15.79
C ASP A 183 -0.80 32.83 16.52
N ARG A 184 0.03 33.00 17.57
CA ARG A 184 0.24 34.29 18.23
C ARG A 184 1.01 35.28 17.34
N GLU A 185 2.03 34.84 16.62
CA GLU A 185 2.76 35.68 15.68
C GLU A 185 1.87 36.14 14.52
N ALA A 186 1.04 35.24 13.98
CA ALA A 186 0.05 35.57 12.95
C ALA A 186 -1.03 36.55 13.47
N ALA A 187 -1.43 36.43 14.74
CA ALA A 187 -2.36 37.37 15.38
C ALA A 187 -1.74 38.74 15.69
N LEU A 188 -0.43 38.82 15.90
CA LEU A 188 0.30 40.06 16.20
C LEU A 188 0.79 40.79 14.94
N ALA A 189 0.97 40.09 13.81
CA ALA A 189 1.41 40.66 12.54
C ALA A 189 0.61 41.88 12.04
N PRO A 190 -0.74 41.95 12.18
CA PRO A 190 -1.52 43.13 11.76
C PRO A 190 -1.20 44.38 12.61
N SER A 191 -0.84 44.18 13.88
CA SER A 191 -0.58 45.29 14.82
C SER A 191 0.82 45.90 14.68
N MET A 192 1.76 45.20 14.07
CA MET A 192 3.10 45.75 13.78
C MET A 192 3.14 46.60 12.51
N GLN A 193 2.25 46.35 11.55
CA GLN A 193 2.17 47.18 10.33
C GLN A 193 1.61 48.58 10.60
N SER A 194 0.78 48.77 11.62
CA SER A 194 0.29 50.11 12.00
C SER A 194 1.35 50.96 12.71
N VAL A 195 2.39 50.36 13.28
CA VAL A 195 3.48 51.09 13.96
C VAL A 195 4.55 51.56 12.96
N SER A 196 4.76 50.86 11.85
CA SER A 196 5.75 51.27 10.84
C SER A 196 5.31 52.47 9.98
N GLY A 197 4.01 52.81 9.96
CA GLY A 197 3.49 53.96 9.21
C GLY A 197 3.66 55.31 9.91
N TYR A 198 3.96 55.33 11.21
CA TYR A 198 4.06 56.58 11.98
C TYR A 198 5.46 57.21 11.98
N ASN A 199 6.50 56.48 11.58
CA ASN A 199 7.89 56.95 11.66
C ASN A 199 8.48 57.47 10.34
N GLN A 200 7.71 57.54 9.25
CA GLN A 200 8.19 58.13 7.97
C GLN A 200 7.78 59.59 7.74
N ALA A 201 7.02 60.22 8.64
CA ALA A 201 6.50 61.57 8.43
C ALA A 201 7.37 62.72 9.03
N GLY A 202 8.56 62.45 9.57
CA GLY A 202 9.19 63.43 10.50
C GLY A 202 10.71 63.59 10.50
N ILE A 203 11.45 63.10 9.51
CA ILE A 203 12.89 63.41 9.41
C ILE A 203 13.18 63.98 8.03
N GLY A 204 13.04 65.30 7.95
CA GLY A 204 13.51 66.10 6.81
C GLY A 204 15.01 65.87 6.62
N ARG A 205 15.37 65.46 5.41
CA ARG A 205 16.76 65.30 4.96
C ARG A 205 17.30 66.70 4.63
N PRO A 206 18.38 67.18 5.27
CA PRO A 206 18.87 68.55 5.09
C PRO A 206 19.67 68.82 3.80
N ASP A 207 19.60 67.95 2.79
CA ASP A 207 20.54 67.95 1.66
C ASP A 207 19.96 68.45 0.33
N ASP A 208 18.72 68.93 0.29
CA ASP A 208 18.09 69.45 -0.94
C ASP A 208 18.49 70.92 -1.20
N VAL A 209 19.78 71.15 -1.43
CA VAL A 209 20.28 72.40 -2.04
C VAL A 209 20.42 72.17 -3.55
N PRO A 210 19.60 72.81 -4.40
CA PRO A 210 19.72 72.65 -5.84
C PRO A 210 20.96 73.42 -6.33
N LEU A 211 21.99 72.67 -6.71
CA LEU A 211 23.15 73.19 -7.44
C LEU A 211 22.68 73.65 -8.83
N GLN A 212 22.43 74.96 -8.93
CA GLN A 212 22.20 75.66 -10.18
C GLN A 212 23.45 75.59 -11.06
N ASN A 213 23.27 74.97 -12.23
CA ASN A 213 23.82 75.36 -13.54
C ASN A 213 25.01 76.33 -13.50
N LEU A 214 26.22 75.77 -13.53
CA LEU A 214 27.43 76.45 -13.97
C LEU A 214 28.17 75.57 -14.99
N ASN A 215 28.62 76.22 -16.07
CA ASN A 215 29.29 75.73 -17.29
C ASN A 215 28.32 75.34 -18.42
N ARG A 216 28.01 76.19 -19.40
CA ARG A 216 28.78 77.24 -20.11
C ARG A 216 30.13 76.76 -20.66
N THR A 217 30.16 76.62 -21.99
CA THR A 217 31.29 76.89 -22.93
C THR A 217 32.55 76.01 -22.75
N THR A 218 33.04 75.27 -23.74
CA THR A 218 33.46 75.71 -25.07
C THR A 218 33.59 74.53 -26.06
N SER A 219 33.17 74.76 -27.30
CA SER A 219 33.46 74.02 -28.55
C SER A 219 34.97 73.97 -28.87
N PRO A 220 35.43 73.41 -30.03
CA PRO A 220 34.78 72.56 -31.04
C PRO A 220 35.40 71.15 -31.20
#